data_AF-A0A226BUC3-F1
#
_entry.id   AF-A0A226BUC3-F1
#
_cell.length_a   1.000
_cell.length_b   1.000
_cell.length_c   1.000
_cell.angle_alpha   90.00
_cell.angle_beta   90.00
_cell.angle_gamma   90.00
#
_symmetry.space_group_name_H-M   'P 1'
#
loop_
_entity.id
_entity.type
_entity.pdbx_description
1 polymer ?
#
loop_
_entity_poly.entity_id
_entity_poly.type
_entity_poly.pdbx_seq_one_letter_code
_entity_poly.pdbx_strand_id
1 'polypeptide(L)' 'MTSCTKYLEDRLKLKVNREKSKTGSPLKLKFLGFSLYKARGKAGIRPHQESIKRFKDRIRQITSRKRGRSIQ' A
#
# COMPACT_ATOMS: atom_id res chain seq x y z
N MET A 1 -7.89 19.39 -5.59
CA MET A 1 -8.65 18.13 -5.39
C MET A 1 -10.07 18.24 -5.92
N THR A 2 -10.77 19.36 -5.70
CA THR A 2 -12.20 19.52 -6.02
C THR A 2 -12.56 19.31 -7.50
N SER A 3 -11.68 19.63 -8.46
CA SER A 3 -11.94 19.45 -9.89
C SER A 3 -11.96 17.97 -10.31
N CYS A 4 -10.98 17.18 -9.88
CA CYS A 4 -10.91 15.75 -10.23
C CYS A 4 -12.04 14.96 -9.57
N THR A 5 -12.37 15.26 -8.30
CA THR A 5 -13.47 14.60 -7.59
C THR A 5 -14.81 14.89 -8.27
N LYS A 6 -15.08 16.16 -8.62
CA LYS A 6 -16.29 16.56 -9.35
C LYS A 6 -16.41 15.86 -10.70
N TYR A 7 -15.32 15.78 -11.46
CA TYR A 7 -15.36 15.09 -12.75
C TYR A 7 -15.70 13.59 -12.60
N LEU A 8 -15.10 12.91 -11.62
CA LEU A 8 -15.36 11.49 -11.35
C LEU A 8 -16.81 11.25 -10.89
N GLU A 9 -17.34 12.10 -10.00
CA GLU A 9 -18.69 11.96 -9.44
C GLU A 9 -19.78 12.43 -10.42
N ASP A 10 -19.58 13.55 -11.11
CA ASP A 10 -20.61 14.18 -11.95
C ASP A 10 -20.68 13.58 -13.36
N ARG A 11 -19.52 13.38 -14.01
CA ARG A 11 -19.44 12.91 -15.41
C ARG A 11 -19.38 11.40 -15.50
N LEU A 12 -18.50 10.78 -14.73
CA LEU A 12 -18.27 9.33 -14.77
C LEU A 12 -19.16 8.55 -13.81
N LYS A 13 -19.91 9.23 -12.92
CA LYS A 13 -20.82 8.64 -11.93
C LYS A 13 -20.14 7.62 -11.00
N LEU A 14 -18.85 7.83 -10.71
CA LEU A 14 -18.07 7.00 -9.78
C LEU A 14 -18.04 7.61 -8.39
N LYS A 15 -18.09 6.78 -7.34
CA LYS A 15 -18.01 7.23 -5.95
C LYS A 15 -16.56 7.26 -5.46
N VAL A 16 -16.07 8.43 -5.04
CA VAL A 16 -14.72 8.56 -4.48
C VAL A 16 -14.70 8.10 -3.02
N ASN A 17 -13.81 7.16 -2.70
CA ASN A 17 -13.58 6.73 -1.32
C ASN A 17 -12.69 7.75 -0.60
N ARG A 18 -13.29 8.59 0.24
CA ARG A 18 -12.60 9.67 0.99
C ARG A 18 -11.71 9.14 2.12
N GLU A 19 -11.99 7.96 2.66
CA GLU A 19 -11.15 7.36 3.70
C GLU A 19 -9.80 6.90 3.14
N LYS A 20 -9.78 6.35 1.92
CA LYS A 20 -8.57 5.93 1.21
C LYS A 20 -7.88 7.11 0.52
N SER A 21 -8.65 8.07 0.01
CA SER A 21 -8.14 9.25 -0.70
C SER A 21 -7.60 10.28 0.29
N LYS A 22 -6.31 10.17 0.61
CA LYS A 22 -5.64 11.09 1.54
C LYS A 22 -4.61 11.94 0.81
N THR A 23 -4.62 13.24 1.12
CA THR A 23 -3.53 14.15 0.72
C THR A 23 -2.54 14.18 1.88
N GLY A 24 -1.28 13.87 1.62
CA GLY A 24 -0.27 13.78 2.67
C GLY A 24 1.13 13.62 2.08
N SER A 25 2.13 13.51 2.96
CA SER A 25 3.51 13.37 2.51
C SER A 25 3.69 12.05 1.73
N PRO A 26 4.27 12.09 0.51
CA PRO A 26 4.59 10.88 -0.26
C PRO A 26 5.50 9.88 0.48
N LEU A 27 6.17 10.35 1.54
CA LEU A 27 7.05 9.56 2.40
C LEU A 27 6.28 8.59 3.31
N LYS A 28 5.04 8.96 3.65
CA LYS A 28 4.15 8.23 4.58
C LYS A 28 3.03 7.51 3.83
N LEU A 29 2.62 8.02 2.67
CA LEU A 29 1.55 7.40 1.88
C LEU A 29 2.04 6.13 1.18
N LYS A 30 1.18 5.12 1.17
CA LYS A 30 1.37 3.87 0.44
C LYS A 30 0.80 4.02 -0.97
N PHE A 31 1.61 3.73 -1.98
CA PHE A 31 1.19 3.60 -3.36
C PHE A 31 1.67 2.25 -3.90
N LEU A 32 0.73 1.40 -4.35
CA LEU A 32 0.99 0.07 -4.90
C LEU A 32 1.91 -0.84 -4.06
N GLY A 33 1.93 -0.64 -2.74
CA GLY A 33 2.78 -1.41 -1.83
C GLY A 33 4.13 -0.78 -1.49
N PHE A 34 4.42 0.40 -2.04
CA PHE A 34 5.63 1.17 -1.80
C PHE A 34 5.31 2.50 -1.12
N SER A 35 6.31 3.10 -0.50
CA SER A 35 6.30 4.51 -0.12
C SER A 35 7.60 5.15 -0.58
N LEU A 36 7.61 6.47 -0.70
CA LEU A 36 8.84 7.17 -1.05
C LEU A 36 9.69 7.36 0.20
N TYR A 37 10.98 7.57 0.01
CA TYR A 37 11.86 8.11 1.04
C TYR A 37 12.72 9.22 0.43
N LYS A 38 13.07 10.21 1.25
CA LYS A 38 13.96 11.30 0.84
C LYS A 38 15.30 11.05 1.52
N ALA A 39 16.36 10.87 0.74
CA ALA A 39 17.72 10.73 1.24
C ALA A 39 18.67 11.61 0.42
N ARG A 40 19.42 12.49 1.10
CA ARG A 40 20.47 13.34 0.50
C ARG A 40 20.08 14.01 -0.83
N GLY A 41 18.89 14.62 -0.87
CA GLY A 41 18.39 15.34 -2.05
C GLY A 41 17.76 14.46 -3.14
N LYS A 42 17.80 13.14 -3.03
CA LYS A 42 17.17 12.20 -3.98
C LYS A 42 15.93 11.55 -3.36
N ALA A 43 14.91 11.35 -4.19
CA ALA A 43 13.73 10.56 -3.82
C ALA A 43 13.96 9.11 -4.26
N GLY A 44 13.87 8.17 -3.32
CA GLY A 44 13.95 6.74 -3.59
C GLY A 44 12.63 6.03 -3.28
N ILE A 45 12.51 4.78 -3.75
CA ILE A 45 11.35 3.92 -3.51
C ILE A 45 11.70 2.92 -2.41
N ARG A 46 10.84 2.77 -1.40
CA ARG A 46 10.95 1.73 -0.38
C ARG A 46 9.65 0.92 -0.28
N PRO A 47 9.69 -0.36 0.11
CA PRO A 47 8.47 -1.11 0.43
C PRO A 47 7.76 -0.48 1.63
N HIS A 48 6.44 -0.30 1.54
CA HIS A 48 5.64 0.18 2.67
C HIS A 48 5.60 -0.88 3.78
N GLN A 49 5.55 -0.46 5.04
CA GLN A 49 5.54 -1.35 6.21
C GLN A 49 4.44 -2.41 6.14
N GLU A 50 3.27 -2.05 5.62
CA GLU A 50 2.14 -2.97 5.45
C GLU A 50 2.46 -4.11 4.46
N SER A 51 3.17 -3.83 3.36
CA SER A 51 3.59 -4.86 2.39
C SER A 51 4.60 -5.81 3.02
N ILE A 52 5.54 -5.28 3.80
CA ILE A 52 6.52 -6.07 4.55
C ILE A 52 5.80 -6.96 5.58
N LYS A 53 4.79 -6.42 6.29
CA LYS A 53 3.99 -7.21 7.24
C LYS A 53 3.30 -8.38 6.55
N ARG A 54 2.60 -8.13 5.43
CA ARG A 54 1.94 -9.18 4.62
C ARG A 54 2.93 -10.25 4.17
N PHE A 55 4.12 -9.84 3.72
CA PHE A 55 5.19 -10.76 3.33
C PHE A 55 5.64 -11.64 4.50
N LYS A 56 5.93 -11.04 5.66
CA LYS A 56 6.31 -11.77 6.88
C LYS A 56 5.21 -12.72 7.35
N ASP A 57 3.95 -12.29 7.31
CA ASP A 57 2.82 -13.12 7.69
C ASP A 57 2.66 -14.31 6.75
N ARG A 58 2.86 -14.12 5.44
CA ARG A 58 2.86 -15.21 4.47
C ARG A 58 3.98 -16.21 4.72
N ILE A 59 5.20 -15.74 5.01
CA ILE A 59 6.32 -16.62 5.39
C ILE A 59 5.95 -17.43 6.63
N ARG A 60 5.42 -16.80 7.68
CA ARG A 60 5.01 -17.51 8.90
C ARG A 60 3.97 -18.60 8.62
N GLN A 61 3.00 -18.34 7.76
CA GLN A 61 2.01 -19.37 7.33
C GLN A 61 2.66 -20.51 6.55
N ILE A 62 3.70 -20.21 5.76
CA ILE A 62 4.46 -21.21 5.00
C ILE A 62 5.29 -22.05 5.97
N THR A 63 6.06 -21.44 6.86
CA THR A 63 7.01 -22.08 7.77
C THR A 63 6.39 -22.51 9.10
N SER A 64 5.07 -22.43 9.26
CA SER A 64 4.39 -22.80 10.51
C SER A 64 4.60 -24.28 10.81
N ARG A 65 5.08 -24.59 12.02
CA ARG A 65 5.27 -25.97 12.51
C ARG A 65 3.94 -26.72 12.70
N LYS A 66 2.82 -26.00 12.82
CA LYS A 66 1.46 -26.58 12.92
C LYS A 66 0.88 -26.99 11.56
N ARG A 67 1.56 -26.64 10.47
CA ARG A 67 1.15 -27.03 9.13
C ARG A 67 1.63 -28.46 8.92
N GLY A 68 0.75 -29.45 9.12
CA GLY A 68 1.03 -30.84 8.78
C GLY A 68 1.47 -30.91 7.33
N ARG A 69 2.79 -30.97 7.11
CA ARG A 69 3.42 -31.13 5.80
C ARG A 69 3.95 -32.55 5.77
N SER A 70 3.84 -33.19 4.62
CA SER A 70 4.55 -34.45 4.38
C SER A 70 6.02 -34.22 4.66
N ILE A 71 6.56 -34.94 5.63
CA ILE A 71 8.00 -35.18 5.73
C ILE A 71 8.27 -36.11 4.55
N GLN A 72 9.07 -35.65 3.60
CA GLN A 72 9.66 -36.53 2.61
C GLN A 72 10.94 -37.09 3.21
#